data_AF-A0A6I7QBU0-F1
#
_entry.id   AF-A0A6I7QBU0-F1
#
_cell.length_a   1.000
_cell.length_b   1.000
_cell.length_c   1.000
_cell.angle_alpha   90.00
_cell.angle_beta   90.00
_cell.angle_gamma   90.00
#
_symmetry.space_group_name_H-M   'P 1'
#
loop_
_entity.id
_entity.type
_entity.pdbx_description
1 polymer ?
#
loop_
_entity_poly.entity_id
_entity_poly.type
_entity_poly.pdbx_seq_one_letter_code
_entity_poly.pdbx_strand_id
1 'polypeptide(L)'
;MLKQWIHQIRHHPEHYGTAFWKYQLSGQVLDLFIEAPYHLDKVSYRRGVVKIGMVLQALSAKFQENKCCYLIQSFPSLEDSRHVASIRVVKSKDQQKDRNIESCKADSTAISKIHKMVEYASENELKMLKVEASDLPDNLINHSESRSWYALCSEYNNPFTWLKVGYWQEMAHQLFRLSGSEDNRLFMTDFPDSIEQEILKGVGKLHIVHILIAIPR
;
A
#
# COMPACT_ATOMS: atom_id res chain seq x y z
N MET A 1 7.57 -1.10 21.28
CA MET A 1 6.15 -1.03 20.85
C MET A 1 5.74 -2.25 20.02
N LEU A 2 5.94 -2.30 18.69
CA LEU A 2 5.53 -3.43 17.83
C LEU A 2 5.91 -4.81 18.39
N LYS A 3 7.18 -4.98 18.75
CA LYS A 3 7.70 -6.22 19.36
C LYS A 3 6.95 -6.63 20.63
N GLN A 4 6.56 -5.66 21.47
CA GLN A 4 5.84 -5.95 22.71
C GLN A 4 4.40 -6.37 22.43
N TRP A 5 3.69 -5.68 21.52
CA TRP A 5 2.31 -6.01 21.19
C TRP A 5 2.17 -7.37 20.52
N ILE A 6 3.04 -7.68 19.54
CA ILE A 6 3.01 -9.02 18.92
C ILE A 6 3.38 -10.13 19.90
N HIS A 7 4.26 -9.83 20.87
CA HIS A 7 4.59 -10.76 21.95
C HIS A 7 3.40 -10.99 22.90
N GLN A 8 2.65 -9.95 23.25
CA GLN A 8 1.42 -10.07 24.04
C GLN A 8 0.37 -10.92 23.32
N ILE A 9 0.15 -10.67 22.02
CA ILE A 9 -0.76 -11.49 21.19
C ILE A 9 -0.31 -12.96 21.19
N ARG A 10 1.01 -13.23 21.14
CA ARG A 10 1.55 -14.59 21.23
C ARG A 10 1.27 -15.30 22.56
N HIS A 11 1.03 -14.58 23.66
CA HIS A 11 0.71 -15.19 24.96
C HIS A 11 -0.74 -15.66 25.07
N HIS A 12 -1.54 -15.52 24.01
CA HIS A 12 -2.92 -16.02 23.93
C HIS A 12 -3.07 -17.07 22.81
N PRO A 13 -2.43 -18.25 22.93
CA PRO A 13 -2.31 -19.23 21.85
C PRO A 13 -3.64 -19.81 21.38
N GLU A 14 -4.60 -20.05 22.27
CA GLU A 14 -5.91 -20.61 21.91
C GLU A 14 -6.73 -19.66 21.04
N HIS A 15 -6.65 -18.37 21.35
CA HIS A 15 -7.40 -17.34 20.63
C HIS A 15 -6.77 -17.06 19.25
N TYR A 16 -5.47 -16.77 19.23
CA TYR A 16 -4.77 -16.35 18.01
C TYR A 16 -4.12 -17.48 17.22
N GLY A 17 -4.20 -18.73 17.67
CA GLY A 17 -3.66 -19.89 16.96
C GLY A 17 -2.17 -19.75 16.65
N THR A 18 -1.35 -19.46 17.66
CA THR A 18 0.08 -19.12 17.50
C THR A 18 0.94 -20.21 16.86
N ALA A 19 0.45 -21.45 16.83
CA ALA A 19 1.07 -22.53 16.07
C ALA A 19 1.03 -22.29 14.55
N PHE A 20 0.00 -21.62 14.04
CA PHE A 20 -0.21 -21.45 12.60
C PHE A 20 0.65 -20.36 11.97
N TRP A 21 1.25 -19.48 12.76
CA TRP A 21 1.91 -18.29 12.25
C TRP A 21 3.17 -17.91 13.01
N LYS A 22 4.10 -17.30 12.26
CA LYS A 22 5.30 -16.67 12.77
C LYS A 22 5.36 -15.22 12.33
N TYR A 23 6.26 -14.50 12.96
CA TYR A 23 6.51 -13.12 12.62
C TYR A 23 8.01 -12.84 12.52
N GLN A 24 8.36 -11.87 11.69
CA GLN A 24 9.70 -11.30 11.60
C GLN A 24 9.60 -9.79 11.79
N LEU A 25 10.58 -9.22 12.49
CA LEU A 25 10.69 -7.78 12.69
C LEU A 25 11.95 -7.28 12.01
N SER A 26 11.80 -6.34 11.09
CA SER A 26 12.89 -5.72 10.33
C SER A 26 12.73 -4.20 10.42
N GLY A 27 13.45 -3.56 11.35
CA GLY A 27 13.33 -2.13 11.60
C GLY A 27 11.94 -1.72 12.10
N GLN A 28 11.17 -1.01 11.26
CA GLN A 28 9.80 -0.54 11.55
C GLN A 28 8.72 -1.41 10.90
N VAL A 29 9.11 -2.54 10.30
CA VAL A 29 8.24 -3.46 9.59
C VAL A 29 8.07 -4.74 10.40
N LEU A 30 6.82 -5.18 10.54
CA LEU A 30 6.44 -6.48 11.09
C LEU A 30 5.85 -7.32 9.96
N ASP A 31 6.52 -8.41 9.62
CA ASP A 31 6.05 -9.39 8.65
C ASP A 31 5.39 -10.57 9.35
N LEU A 32 4.26 -11.03 8.83
CA LEU A 32 3.49 -12.16 9.33
C LEU A 32 3.46 -13.26 8.28
N PHE A 33 3.82 -14.47 8.70
CA PHE A 33 3.91 -15.63 7.84
C PHE A 33 3.13 -16.81 8.39
N ILE A 34 2.64 -17.66 7.49
CA ILE A 34 2.18 -19.01 7.84
C ILE A 34 3.39 -19.88 8.18
N GLU A 35 3.28 -20.66 9.26
CA GLU A 35 4.31 -21.62 9.63
C GLU A 35 4.42 -22.74 8.59
N ALA A 36 5.64 -23.14 8.26
CA ALA A 36 5.93 -24.05 7.14
C ALA A 36 5.09 -25.35 7.13
N PRO A 37 4.82 -26.01 8.29
CA PRO A 37 4.01 -27.23 8.33
C PRO A 37 2.57 -27.04 7.83
N TYR A 38 2.01 -25.83 7.93
CA TYR A 38 0.61 -25.56 7.60
C TYR A 38 0.42 -25.00 6.19
N HIS A 39 1.50 -24.77 5.45
CA HIS A 39 1.44 -24.16 4.14
C HIS A 39 0.92 -25.11 3.04
N LEU A 40 1.31 -26.39 3.12
CA LEU A 40 1.02 -27.38 2.07
C LEU A 40 -0.43 -27.90 2.09
N ASP A 41 -1.08 -27.88 3.26
CA ASP A 41 -2.48 -28.27 3.39
C ASP A 41 -3.40 -27.05 3.25
N LYS A 42 -4.29 -27.08 2.26
CA LYS A 42 -5.22 -25.97 1.96
C LYS A 42 -6.10 -25.59 3.16
N VAL A 43 -6.54 -26.57 3.95
CA VAL A 43 -7.41 -26.32 5.11
C VAL A 43 -6.63 -25.61 6.22
N SER A 44 -5.45 -26.12 6.54
CA SER A 44 -4.54 -25.55 7.53
C SER A 44 -4.02 -24.18 7.12
N TYR A 45 -3.66 -24.00 5.85
CA TYR A 45 -3.26 -22.72 5.29
C TYR A 45 -4.37 -21.69 5.44
N ARG A 46 -5.61 -22.02 5.03
CA ARG A 46 -6.78 -21.14 5.21
C ARG A 46 -6.98 -20.79 6.69
N ARG A 47 -6.87 -21.75 7.60
CA ARG A 47 -6.97 -21.50 9.04
C ARG A 47 -5.87 -20.53 9.51
N GLY A 48 -4.63 -20.73 9.07
CA GLY A 48 -3.53 -19.84 9.42
C GLY A 48 -3.72 -18.42 8.89
N VAL A 49 -4.21 -18.25 7.65
CA VAL A 49 -4.53 -16.92 7.10
C VAL A 49 -5.60 -16.23 7.95
N VAL A 50 -6.66 -16.95 8.32
CA VAL A 50 -7.71 -16.42 9.22
C VAL A 50 -7.12 -16.01 10.58
N LYS A 51 -6.24 -16.83 11.16
CA LYS A 51 -5.56 -16.51 12.42
C LYS A 51 -4.67 -15.27 12.31
N ILE A 52 -3.93 -15.11 11.22
CA ILE A 52 -3.20 -13.87 10.93
C ILE A 52 -4.16 -12.68 10.81
N GLY A 53 -5.32 -12.84 10.18
CA GLY A 53 -6.36 -11.81 10.16
C GLY A 53 -6.79 -11.35 11.56
N MET A 54 -6.95 -12.28 12.50
CA MET A 54 -7.24 -11.95 13.91
C MET A 54 -6.09 -11.20 14.59
N VAL A 55 -4.84 -11.57 14.29
CA VAL A 55 -3.65 -10.85 14.77
C VAL A 55 -3.62 -9.43 14.23
N LEU A 56 -3.90 -9.24 12.94
CA LEU A 56 -3.98 -7.92 12.29
C LEU A 56 -5.07 -7.06 12.92
N GLN A 57 -6.22 -7.64 13.25
CA GLN A 57 -7.31 -6.93 13.94
C GLN A 57 -6.87 -6.46 15.34
N ALA A 58 -6.23 -7.33 16.12
CA ALA A 58 -5.73 -6.98 17.45
C ALA A 58 -4.64 -5.90 17.41
N LEU A 59 -3.71 -6.00 16.46
CA LEU A 59 -2.68 -4.97 16.25
C LEU A 59 -3.30 -3.65 15.79
N SER A 60 -4.28 -3.68 14.88
CA SER A 60 -5.01 -2.50 14.43
C SER A 60 -5.67 -1.76 15.59
N ALA A 61 -6.34 -2.49 16.49
CA ALA A 61 -6.90 -1.91 17.71
C ALA A 61 -5.82 -1.24 18.57
N LYS A 62 -4.65 -1.87 18.75
CA LYS A 62 -3.53 -1.27 19.50
C LYS A 62 -2.97 -0.03 18.82
N PHE A 63 -2.82 -0.03 17.49
CA PHE A 63 -2.40 1.17 16.77
C PHE A 63 -3.41 2.31 16.96
N GLN A 64 -4.71 2.04 16.84
CA GLN A 64 -5.76 3.03 17.05
C GLN A 64 -5.76 3.59 18.48
N GLU A 65 -5.70 2.73 19.50
CA GLU A 65 -5.59 3.11 20.92
C GLU A 65 -4.40 4.05 21.18
N ASN A 66 -3.26 3.77 20.53
CA ASN A 66 -2.04 4.55 20.69
C ASN A 66 -1.90 5.68 19.65
N LYS A 67 -2.95 5.89 18.84
CA LYS A 67 -2.99 6.82 17.70
C LYS A 67 -1.82 6.62 16.72
N CYS A 68 -1.21 5.45 16.61
CA CYS A 68 -0.07 5.24 15.70
C CYS A 68 -0.53 5.18 14.24
N CYS A 69 0.20 5.84 13.33
CA CYS A 69 0.00 5.65 11.89
C CYS A 69 0.68 4.36 11.44
N TYR A 70 -0.04 3.53 10.68
CA TYR A 70 0.45 2.25 10.21
C TYR A 70 -0.15 1.92 8.84
N LEU A 71 0.60 1.14 8.06
CA LEU A 71 0.17 0.61 6.77
C LEU A 71 0.26 -0.91 6.80
N ILE A 72 -0.77 -1.58 6.31
CA ILE A 72 -0.81 -3.04 6.17
C ILE A 72 -0.84 -3.36 4.69
N GLN A 73 0.15 -4.10 4.21
CA GLN A 73 0.11 -4.72 2.90
C GLN A 73 -0.21 -6.20 3.07
N SER A 74 -1.26 -6.68 2.42
CA SER A 74 -1.64 -8.09 2.43
C SER A 74 -1.03 -8.80 1.23
N PHE A 75 -0.60 -10.06 1.44
CA PHE A 75 0.13 -10.89 0.46
C PHE A 75 1.21 -10.12 -0.29
N PRO A 76 2.17 -9.55 0.45
CA PRO A 76 3.19 -8.71 -0.15
C PRO A 76 4.02 -9.54 -1.18
N SER A 77 4.48 -10.74 -0.86
CA SER A 77 5.28 -11.53 -1.82
C SER A 77 4.42 -12.31 -2.81
N LEU A 78 4.73 -12.18 -4.11
CA LEU A 78 4.20 -13.04 -5.17
C LEU A 78 4.86 -14.44 -5.18
N GLU A 79 6.09 -14.54 -4.68
CA GLU A 79 6.87 -15.78 -4.67
C GLU A 79 6.65 -16.61 -3.41
N ASP A 80 6.52 -15.95 -2.25
CA ASP A 80 6.28 -16.60 -0.97
C ASP A 80 4.84 -16.36 -0.50
N SER A 81 3.93 -17.21 -0.94
CA SER A 81 2.54 -17.19 -0.48
C SER A 81 2.39 -17.39 1.04
N ARG A 82 3.42 -17.87 1.77
CA ARG A 82 3.37 -17.90 3.23
C ARG A 82 3.45 -16.50 3.83
N HIS A 83 3.97 -15.50 3.12
CA HIS A 83 4.03 -14.11 3.55
C HIS A 83 2.65 -13.48 3.38
N VAL A 84 1.88 -13.47 4.48
CA VAL A 84 0.46 -13.08 4.43
C VAL A 84 0.30 -11.58 4.63
N ALA A 85 1.12 -10.94 5.45
CA ALA A 85 1.02 -9.51 5.66
C ALA A 85 2.35 -8.88 6.06
N SER A 86 2.51 -7.60 5.71
CA SER A 86 3.59 -6.74 6.18
C SER A 86 3.00 -5.45 6.77
N ILE A 87 3.37 -5.13 8.00
CA ILE A 87 2.89 -3.94 8.72
C ILE A 87 4.03 -2.97 8.91
N ARG A 88 3.94 -1.79 8.32
CA ARG A 88 4.91 -0.71 8.52
C ARG A 88 4.32 0.33 9.46
N VAL A 89 5.02 0.61 10.56
CA VAL A 89 4.70 1.77 11.39
C VAL A 89 5.37 2.99 10.79
N VAL A 90 4.57 4.02 10.51
CA VAL A 90 5.08 5.27 9.96
C VAL A 90 5.38 6.18 11.16
N LYS A 91 6.66 6.49 11.38
CA LYS A 91 7.04 7.55 12.32
C LYS A 91 6.50 8.87 11.78
N SER A 92 5.41 9.38 12.36
CA SER A 92 5.01 10.77 12.14
C SER A 92 6.19 11.65 12.55
N LYS A 93 6.75 12.41 11.61
CA LYS A 93 7.85 13.35 11.90
C LYS A 93 7.43 14.48 12.83
N ASP A 94 6.14 14.64 13.10
CA ASP A 94 5.65 15.54 14.15
C ASP A 94 4.30 15.07 14.68
N GLN A 95 3.97 15.52 15.88
CA GLN A 95 2.65 15.45 16.50
C GLN A 95 1.58 16.23 15.71
N GLN A 96 1.39 15.99 14.42
CA GLN A 96 0.21 16.47 13.67
C GLN A 96 -0.97 15.51 13.83
N LYS A 97 -1.20 15.07 15.07
CA LYS A 97 -2.09 13.97 15.42
C LYS A 97 -3.58 14.28 15.41
N ASP A 98 -3.97 15.54 15.19
CA ASP A 98 -5.39 15.88 14.99
C ASP A 98 -5.65 16.63 13.68
N ARG A 99 -4.62 16.95 12.87
CA ARG A 99 -4.83 17.67 11.60
C ARG A 99 -4.96 16.78 10.37
N ASN A 100 -4.43 15.56 10.29
CA ASN A 100 -4.52 14.81 9.02
C ASN A 100 -5.86 14.10 8.79
N ILE A 101 -6.62 13.78 9.84
CA ILE A 101 -7.97 13.22 9.69
C ILE A 101 -9.02 14.35 9.57
N GLU A 102 -8.84 15.48 10.25
CA GLU A 102 -9.73 16.64 10.12
C GLU A 102 -9.40 17.53 8.91
N SER A 103 -8.13 17.69 8.49
CA SER A 103 -7.78 18.44 7.27
C SER A 103 -8.11 17.70 5.98
N CYS A 104 -8.23 16.36 6.02
CA CYS A 104 -8.81 15.61 4.89
C CYS A 104 -10.30 15.90 4.70
N LYS A 105 -11.00 16.39 5.74
CA LYS A 105 -12.37 16.91 5.60
C LYS A 105 -12.41 18.38 5.18
N ALA A 106 -11.35 19.15 5.43
CA ALA A 106 -11.35 20.60 5.25
C ALA A 106 -10.99 21.08 3.84
N ASP A 107 -10.34 20.26 3.01
CA ASP A 107 -10.02 20.67 1.63
C ASP A 107 -10.18 19.51 0.66
N SER A 108 -11.42 19.35 0.17
CA SER A 108 -11.91 18.24 -0.65
C SER A 108 -11.59 18.36 -2.14
N THR A 109 -10.84 19.40 -2.54
CA THR A 109 -10.51 19.64 -3.95
C THR A 109 -9.61 18.53 -4.51
N ALA A 110 -9.80 18.20 -5.79
CA ALA A 110 -8.97 17.20 -6.49
C ALA A 110 -7.46 17.55 -6.42
N ILE A 111 -7.14 18.85 -6.42
CA ILE A 111 -5.77 19.37 -6.34
C ILE A 111 -5.12 19.04 -4.99
N SER A 112 -5.82 19.23 -3.87
CA SER A 112 -5.35 18.87 -2.53
C SER A 112 -5.05 17.37 -2.43
N LYS A 113 -5.89 16.53 -3.04
CA LYS A 113 -5.67 15.07 -3.07
C LYS A 113 -4.43 14.69 -3.88
N ILE A 114 -4.26 15.27 -5.06
CA ILE A 114 -3.07 15.02 -5.89
C ILE A 114 -1.79 15.41 -5.15
N HIS A 115 -1.77 16.55 -4.46
CA HIS A 115 -0.60 16.98 -3.68
C HIS A 115 -0.22 15.95 -2.60
N LYS A 116 -1.21 15.46 -1.84
CA LYS A 116 -1.00 14.41 -0.84
C LYS A 116 -0.50 13.10 -1.45
N MET A 117 -0.99 12.72 -2.63
CA MET A 117 -0.52 11.53 -3.34
C MET A 117 0.95 11.65 -3.78
N VAL A 118 1.38 12.85 -4.20
CA VAL A 118 2.77 13.15 -4.53
C VAL A 118 3.65 13.07 -3.27
N GLU A 119 3.20 13.62 -2.14
CA GLU A 119 3.88 13.51 -0.85
C GLU A 119 4.06 12.04 -0.44
N TYR A 120 2.99 11.25 -0.49
CA TYR A 120 3.02 9.81 -0.20
C TYR A 120 3.97 9.05 -1.12
N ALA A 121 4.08 9.43 -2.40
CA ALA A 121 5.04 8.82 -3.33
C ALA A 121 6.46 9.08 -2.83
N SER A 122 6.77 10.33 -2.49
CA SER A 122 8.07 10.72 -1.96
C SER A 122 8.44 10.00 -0.66
N GLU A 123 7.49 9.83 0.27
CA GLU A 123 7.69 9.09 1.53
C GLU A 123 8.03 7.60 1.33
N ASN A 124 7.69 7.05 0.16
CA ASN A 124 8.01 5.68 -0.24
C ASN A 124 9.17 5.60 -1.23
N GLU A 125 9.91 6.69 -1.42
CA GLU A 125 11.03 6.77 -2.39
C GLU A 125 10.56 6.47 -3.83
N LEU A 126 9.33 6.88 -4.14
CA LEU A 126 8.71 6.84 -5.46
C LEU A 126 8.51 8.27 -5.98
N LYS A 127 8.20 8.39 -7.27
CA LYS A 127 7.84 9.65 -7.91
C LYS A 127 6.49 9.51 -8.58
N MET A 128 5.63 10.51 -8.42
CA MET A 128 4.39 10.60 -9.18
C MET A 128 4.57 11.71 -10.22
N LEU A 129 4.56 11.34 -11.50
CA LEU A 129 4.79 12.24 -12.63
C LEU A 129 3.49 12.39 -13.42
N LYS A 130 3.18 13.61 -13.85
CA LYS A 130 2.04 13.83 -14.73
C LYS A 130 2.34 13.25 -16.11
N VAL A 131 1.36 12.56 -16.68
CA VAL A 131 1.42 11.98 -18.03
C VAL A 131 0.45 12.76 -18.92
N GLU A 132 0.96 13.27 -20.03
CA GLU A 132 0.11 13.90 -21.04
C GLU A 132 -0.62 12.83 -21.84
N ALA A 133 -1.85 13.12 -22.28
CA ALA A 133 -2.69 12.13 -22.97
C ALA A 133 -2.04 11.59 -24.25
N SER A 134 -1.18 12.38 -24.91
CA SER A 134 -0.40 12.00 -26.09
C SER A 134 0.67 10.94 -25.83
N ASP A 135 1.08 10.78 -24.57
CA ASP A 135 2.05 9.77 -24.14
C ASP A 135 1.37 8.48 -23.66
N LEU A 136 0.03 8.42 -23.64
CA LEU A 136 -0.68 7.20 -23.26
C LEU A 136 -0.74 6.23 -24.44
N PRO A 137 -0.70 4.91 -24.19
CA PRO A 137 -0.94 3.95 -25.24
C PRO A 137 -2.38 4.02 -25.77
N ASP A 138 -2.55 3.75 -27.06
CA ASP A 138 -3.80 3.94 -27.80
C ASP A 138 -5.02 3.26 -27.15
N ASN A 139 -4.81 2.14 -26.46
CA ASN A 139 -5.85 1.42 -25.72
C ASN A 139 -6.40 2.17 -24.50
N LEU A 140 -5.68 3.17 -23.98
CA LEU A 140 -6.09 4.02 -22.86
C LEU A 140 -6.56 5.43 -23.29
N ILE A 141 -6.26 5.85 -24.54
CA ILE A 141 -6.59 7.19 -25.07
C ILE A 141 -8.11 7.45 -25.09
N ASN A 142 -8.93 6.42 -25.32
CA ASN A 142 -10.40 6.54 -25.34
C ASN A 142 -11.02 6.98 -24.00
N HIS A 143 -10.25 7.01 -22.91
CA HIS A 143 -10.67 7.50 -21.59
C HIS A 143 -9.98 8.81 -21.17
N SER A 144 -9.25 9.47 -22.07
CA SER A 144 -8.36 10.58 -21.73
C SER A 144 -9.06 11.94 -21.55
N GLU A 145 -10.20 12.19 -22.19
CA GLU A 145 -10.79 13.53 -22.24
C GLU A 145 -11.33 14.05 -20.89
N SER A 146 -11.68 13.17 -19.95
CA SER A 146 -12.23 13.53 -18.63
C SER A 146 -11.30 13.27 -17.45
N ARG A 147 -10.03 12.88 -17.71
CA ARG A 147 -9.12 12.41 -16.66
C ARG A 147 -7.75 13.06 -16.76
N SER A 148 -7.14 13.28 -15.59
CA SER A 148 -5.72 13.62 -15.47
C SER A 148 -4.93 12.34 -15.20
N TRP A 149 -3.91 12.08 -16.00
CA TRP A 149 -3.11 10.87 -15.91
C TRP A 149 -1.79 11.12 -15.21
N TYR A 150 -1.38 10.16 -14.40
CA TYR A 150 -0.12 10.19 -13.67
C TYR A 150 0.55 8.82 -13.72
N ALA A 151 1.87 8.79 -13.74
CA ALA A 151 2.68 7.60 -13.59
C ALA A 151 3.33 7.59 -12.21
N LEU A 152 3.20 6.48 -11.48
CA LEU A 152 3.98 6.20 -10.29
C LEU A 152 5.23 5.44 -10.69
N CYS A 153 6.39 6.03 -10.43
CA CYS A 153 7.68 5.58 -10.93
C CYS A 153 8.70 5.40 -9.81
N SER A 154 9.73 4.59 -10.07
CA SER A 154 10.97 4.58 -9.30
C SER A 154 12.15 5.04 -10.16
N GLU A 155 13.18 5.61 -9.53
CA GLU A 155 14.44 5.94 -10.23
C GLU A 155 15.28 4.71 -10.52
N TYR A 156 15.21 3.69 -9.67
CA TYR A 156 16.03 2.49 -9.74
C TYR A 156 15.16 1.24 -9.75
N ASN A 157 15.66 0.19 -10.41
CA ASN A 157 15.09 -1.15 -10.31
C ASN A 157 15.54 -1.77 -8.98
N ASN A 158 14.76 -1.53 -7.93
CA ASN A 158 14.99 -2.11 -6.61
C ASN A 158 14.02 -3.29 -6.42
N PRO A 159 14.49 -4.48 -5.99
CA PRO A 159 13.65 -5.65 -5.81
C PRO A 159 12.55 -5.49 -4.74
N PHE A 160 12.61 -4.43 -3.94
CA PHE A 160 11.60 -4.07 -2.93
C PHE A 160 10.69 -2.91 -3.37
N THR A 161 10.76 -2.45 -4.63
CA THR A 161 9.92 -1.37 -5.12
C THR A 161 8.43 -1.71 -5.05
N TRP A 162 8.07 -2.97 -5.30
CA TRP A 162 6.68 -3.42 -5.19
C TRP A 162 6.08 -3.25 -3.78
N LEU A 163 6.90 -3.34 -2.70
CA LEU A 163 6.45 -3.05 -1.33
C LEU A 163 6.10 -1.56 -1.18
N LYS A 164 6.98 -0.70 -1.70
CA LYS A 164 6.81 0.76 -1.67
C LYS A 164 5.56 1.18 -2.46
N VAL A 165 5.34 0.56 -3.62
CA VAL A 165 4.16 0.75 -4.47
C VAL A 165 2.89 0.32 -3.74
N GLY A 166 2.91 -0.86 -3.09
CA GLY A 166 1.79 -1.35 -2.29
C GLY A 166 1.43 -0.44 -1.11
N TYR A 167 2.43 0.06 -0.38
CA TYR A 167 2.18 1.03 0.70
C TYR A 167 1.59 2.35 0.19
N TRP A 168 2.06 2.82 -0.96
CA TRP A 168 1.50 4.01 -1.60
C TRP A 168 0.04 3.80 -2.02
N GLN A 169 -0.27 2.65 -2.63
CA GLN A 169 -1.63 2.24 -3.01
C GLN A 169 -2.60 2.31 -1.82
N GLU A 170 -2.21 1.74 -0.68
CA GLU A 170 -3.02 1.77 0.54
C GLU A 170 -3.29 3.20 1.03
N MET A 171 -2.28 4.07 1.04
CA MET A 171 -2.46 5.48 1.43
C MET A 171 -3.34 6.26 0.46
N ALA A 172 -3.16 6.04 -0.85
CA ALA A 172 -4.00 6.64 -1.87
C ALA A 172 -5.46 6.19 -1.70
N HIS A 173 -5.72 4.89 -1.53
CA HIS A 173 -7.06 4.38 -1.29
C HIS A 173 -7.70 4.92 -0.01
N GLN A 174 -6.94 5.06 1.09
CA GLN A 174 -7.44 5.67 2.31
C GLN A 174 -7.86 7.13 2.09
N LEU A 175 -7.07 7.92 1.35
CA LEU A 175 -7.38 9.30 1.01
C LEU A 175 -8.72 9.42 0.26
N PHE A 176 -8.97 8.55 -0.73
CA PHE A 176 -10.22 8.57 -1.49
C PHE A 176 -11.42 8.00 -0.72
N ARG A 177 -11.24 6.93 0.07
CA ARG A 177 -12.30 6.33 0.91
C ARG A 177 -12.85 7.32 1.94
N LEU A 178 -11.99 8.12 2.55
CA LEU A 178 -12.40 9.12 3.54
C LEU A 178 -13.17 10.31 2.94
N SER A 179 -13.09 10.49 1.61
CA SER A 179 -13.72 11.63 0.93
C SER A 179 -15.18 11.41 0.51
N GLY A 180 -15.74 10.21 0.72
CA GLY A 180 -17.19 9.94 0.66
C GLY A 180 -17.89 10.13 -0.69
N SER A 181 -17.18 10.41 -1.77
CA SER A 181 -17.77 10.64 -3.10
C SER A 181 -17.64 9.41 -4.00
N GLU A 182 -18.76 8.98 -4.61
CA GLU A 182 -18.82 7.79 -5.47
C GLU A 182 -18.03 7.93 -6.79
N ASP A 183 -17.77 9.18 -7.21
CA ASP A 183 -17.01 9.55 -8.42
C ASP A 183 -15.49 9.63 -8.22
N ASN A 184 -15.01 9.48 -6.98
CA ASN A 184 -13.59 9.56 -6.65
C ASN A 184 -12.85 8.21 -6.82
N ARG A 185 -13.20 7.46 -7.87
CA ARG A 185 -12.59 6.15 -8.14
C ARG A 185 -11.23 6.34 -8.80
N LEU A 186 -10.20 5.97 -8.06
CA LEU A 186 -8.84 5.85 -8.58
C LEU A 186 -8.79 4.65 -9.53
N PHE A 187 -8.55 4.89 -10.82
CA PHE A 187 -8.24 3.82 -11.75
C PHE A 187 -6.73 3.61 -11.73
N MET A 188 -6.31 2.43 -11.33
CA MET A 188 -4.92 2.01 -11.27
C MET A 188 -4.77 0.79 -12.18
N THR A 189 -3.80 0.83 -13.08
CA THR A 189 -3.42 -0.33 -13.86
C THR A 189 -1.94 -0.59 -13.68
N ASP A 190 -1.61 -1.83 -13.33
CA ASP A 190 -0.25 -2.31 -13.27
C ASP A 190 0.30 -2.42 -14.70
N PHE A 191 1.61 -2.18 -14.85
CA PHE A 191 2.31 -2.43 -16.10
C PHE A 191 2.99 -3.80 -16.02
N PRO A 192 2.69 -4.73 -16.94
CA PRO A 192 3.48 -5.95 -17.06
C PRO A 192 4.89 -5.61 -17.59
N ASP A 193 5.90 -6.34 -17.10
CA ASP A 193 7.34 -6.18 -17.36
C ASP A 193 7.73 -6.01 -18.85
N SER A 194 6.89 -6.44 -19.80
CA SER A 194 7.15 -6.29 -21.23
C SER A 194 6.86 -4.91 -21.81
N ILE A 195 6.30 -4.00 -21.01
CA ILE A 195 5.90 -2.64 -21.39
C ILE A 195 6.77 -1.59 -20.65
N GLU A 196 7.90 -2.00 -20.06
CA GLU A 196 8.75 -1.12 -19.24
C GLU A 196 9.52 -0.04 -20.03
N GLN A 197 9.63 -0.10 -21.37
CA GLN A 197 10.63 0.71 -22.07
C GLN A 197 10.13 1.69 -23.15
N GLU A 198 8.90 1.60 -23.64
CA GLU A 198 8.49 2.39 -24.81
C GLU A 198 7.32 3.38 -24.61
N ILE A 199 6.61 3.32 -23.47
CA ILE A 199 5.27 3.92 -23.45
C ILE A 199 5.23 5.40 -23.12
N LEU A 200 6.17 5.99 -22.38
CA LEU A 200 6.13 7.44 -22.14
C LEU A 200 7.22 8.15 -22.95
N LYS A 201 6.96 8.35 -24.25
CA LYS A 201 7.87 9.06 -25.18
C LYS A 201 8.30 10.44 -24.65
N GLY A 202 7.53 11.07 -23.75
CA GLY A 202 7.91 12.30 -23.04
C GLY A 202 8.43 12.17 -21.59
N VAL A 203 8.13 11.09 -20.84
CA VAL A 203 8.31 11.08 -19.35
C VAL A 203 9.47 10.18 -18.86
N GLY A 204 10.03 9.26 -19.65
CA GLY A 204 10.94 8.26 -19.05
C GLY A 204 12.03 7.66 -19.94
N LYS A 205 13.15 8.39 -20.14
CA LYS A 205 14.45 7.72 -20.37
C LYS A 205 15.16 7.32 -19.06
N LEU A 206 14.61 7.69 -17.90
CA LEU A 206 15.31 7.63 -16.60
C LEU A 206 14.48 7.05 -15.44
N HIS A 207 13.23 6.62 -15.67
CA HIS A 207 12.32 6.19 -14.61
C HIS A 207 11.59 4.92 -15.01
N ILE A 208 11.44 3.98 -14.07
CA ILE A 208 10.68 2.74 -14.23
C ILE A 208 9.25 3.02 -13.78
N VAL A 209 8.30 2.82 -14.68
CA VAL A 209 6.86 3.03 -14.42
C VAL A 209 6.28 1.76 -13.80
N HIS A 210 5.65 1.89 -12.63
CA HIS A 210 5.00 0.76 -11.94
C HIS A 210 3.50 0.76 -12.17
N ILE A 211 2.88 1.95 -12.09
CA ILE A 211 1.42 2.09 -12.16
C ILE A 211 1.06 3.36 -12.94
N LEU A 212 0.08 3.25 -13.83
CA LEU A 212 -0.66 4.42 -14.32
C LEU A 212 -1.92 4.66 -13.51
N ILE A 213 -2.14 5.92 -13.20
CA ILE A 213 -3.19 6.42 -12.32
C ILE A 213 -4.02 7.41 -13.13
N ALA A 214 -5.32 7.14 -13.26
CA ALA A 214 -6.27 8.08 -13.82
C ALA A 214 -7.11 8.70 -12.70
N ILE A 215 -7.06 10.03 -12.60
CA ILE A 215 -7.83 10.81 -11.64
C ILE A 215 -8.90 11.61 -12.41
N PRO A 216 -10.20 11.45 -12.10
CA PRO A 216 -11.26 12.26 -12.67
C PRO A 216 -11.00 13.76 -12.46
N ARG A 217 -11.29 14.58 -13.47
CA ARG A 217 -11.26 16.05 -13.33
C ARG A 217 -12.43 16.59 -12.53
#